data_AF-A0A1Q3ZHS4-F1
#
_entry.id   AF-A0A1Q3ZHS4-F1
#
_cell.length_a   1.000
_cell.length_b   1.000
_cell.length_c   1.000
_cell.angle_alpha   90.00
_cell.angle_beta   90.00
_cell.angle_gamma   90.00
#
_symmetry.space_group_name_H-M   'P 1'
#
loop_
_entity.id
_entity.type
_entity.pdbx_description
1 polymer ?
#
loop_
_entity_poly.entity_id
_entity_poly.type
_entity_poly.pdbx_seq_one_letter_code
_entity_poly.pdbx_strand_id
1 'polypeptide(L)' 'MKTKKKNARRYYLHHRLRKSIPEVRLKTRERTLFVGVSLQEHAQENKYVKQLLQLGYSLQTEIE' A
#
# COMPACT_ATOMS: atom_id res chain seq x y z
N MET A 1 4.82 -19.83 14.30
CA MET A 1 5.52 -18.51 14.44
C MET A 1 5.63 -17.64 13.18
N LYS A 2 5.60 -18.18 11.94
CA LYS A 2 5.83 -17.39 10.70
C LYS A 2 4.74 -16.36 10.35
N THR A 3 3.49 -16.54 10.81
CA THR A 3 2.34 -15.68 10.49
C THR A 3 2.29 -14.37 11.29
N LYS A 4 2.62 -14.39 12.59
CA LYS A 4 2.64 -13.17 13.44
C LYS A 4 3.62 -12.11 12.91
N LYS A 5 4.84 -12.52 12.54
CA LYS A 5 5.86 -11.61 11.97
C LYS A 5 5.43 -11.00 10.63
N LYS A 6 4.79 -11.78 9.75
CA LYS A 6 4.24 -11.27 8.47
C LYS A 6 3.13 -10.25 8.69
N ASN A 7 2.24 -10.48 9.66
CA ASN A 7 1.15 -9.55 9.98
C ASN A 7 1.66 -8.24 10.59
N ALA A 8 2.64 -8.31 11.52
CA ALA A 8 3.28 -7.13 12.09
C ALA A 8 3.99 -6.30 11.02
N ARG A 9 4.72 -6.95 10.10
CA ARG A 9 5.36 -6.28 8.96
C ARG A 9 4.34 -5.58 8.06
N ARG A 10 3.23 -6.26 7.72
CA ARG A 10 2.16 -5.68 6.90
C ARG A 10 1.52 -4.47 7.56
N TYR A 11 1.23 -4.55 8.87
CA TYR A 11 0.71 -3.43 9.64
C TYR A 11 1.67 -2.22 9.62
N TYR A 12 2.96 -2.47 9.85
CA TYR A 12 3.99 -1.44 9.76
C TYR A 12 4.02 -0.77 8.37
N LEU A 13 3.94 -1.55 7.30
CA LEU A 13 3.93 -1.02 5.94
C LEU A 13 2.70 -0.15 5.66
N HIS A 14 1.51 -0.56 6.09
CA HIS A 14 0.31 0.26 5.97
C HIS A 14 0.45 1.61 6.70
N HIS A 15 0.96 1.57 7.93
CA HIS A 15 1.17 2.77 8.74
C HIS A 15 2.15 3.74 8.07
N ARG A 16 3.28 3.23 7.58
CA ARG A 16 4.28 4.06 6.88
C ARG A 16 3.74 4.60 5.57
N LEU A 17 2.98 3.80 4.81
CA LEU A 17 2.40 4.22 3.55
C LEU A 17 1.45 5.40 3.73
N ARG A 18 0.54 5.34 4.71
CA ARG A 18 -0.38 6.46 5.01
C ARG A 18 0.33 7.74 5.44
N LYS A 19 1.50 7.64 6.09
CA LYS A 19 2.31 8.81 6.41
C LYS A 19 3.03 9.40 5.20
N SER A 20 3.38 8.57 4.22
CA SER A 20 4.08 9.01 3.01
C SER A 20 3.12 9.50 1.92
N ILE A 21 1.95 8.89 1.81
CA ILE A 21 0.91 9.23 0.83
C ILE A 21 -0.41 9.33 1.62
N PRO A 22 -0.75 10.52 2.15
CA PRO A 22 -1.93 10.69 3.00
C PRO A 22 -3.25 10.29 2.32
N GLU A 23 -3.33 10.48 1.00
CA GLU A 23 -4.51 10.22 0.18
C GLU A 23 -4.65 8.74 -0.23
N VAL A 24 -3.73 7.86 0.19
CA VAL A 24 -3.82 6.44 -0.16
C VAL A 24 -4.97 5.75 0.59
N ARG A 25 -5.87 5.13 -0.16
CA ARG A 25 -6.92 4.26 0.39
C ARG A 25 -6.46 2.81 0.33
N LEU A 26 -6.53 2.14 1.48
CA LEU A 26 -6.05 0.76 1.67
C LEU A 26 -7.24 -0.17 1.86
N LYS A 27 -7.55 -1.01 0.87
CA LYS A 27 -8.58 -2.04 0.98
C LYS A 27 -7.93 -3.38 1.34
N THR A 28 -7.74 -3.60 2.63
CA THR A 28 -6.92 -4.70 3.16
C THR A 28 -7.48 -6.10 2.89
N ARG A 29 -8.81 -6.24 2.76
CA ARG A 29 -9.48 -7.51 2.43
C ARG A 29 -9.17 -7.95 1.00
N GLU A 30 -9.14 -7.00 0.07
CA GLU A 30 -8.87 -7.21 -1.35
C GLU A 30 -7.38 -7.06 -1.69
N ARG A 31 -6.58 -6.59 -0.72
CA ARG A 31 -5.17 -6.25 -0.88
C ARG A 31 -4.96 -5.22 -1.99
N THR A 32 -5.79 -4.19 -2.01
CA THR A 32 -5.71 -3.15 -3.03
C THR A 32 -5.32 -1.82 -2.41
N LEU A 33 -4.39 -1.13 -3.06
CA LEU A 33 -3.95 0.23 -2.78
C LEU A 33 -4.60 1.13 -3.82
N PHE A 34 -5.39 2.07 -3.37
CA PHE A 34 -6.06 3.07 -4.18
C PHE A 34 -5.36 4.41 -4.00
N VAL A 35 -4.96 5.03 -5.11
CA VAL A 35 -4.31 6.34 -5.13
C VAL A 35 -4.97 7.22 -6.17
N GLY A 36 -4.99 8.54 -5.95
CA GLY A 36 -5.42 9.48 -6.97
C GLY A 36 -4.52 9.41 -8.21
N VAL A 37 -5.07 9.73 -9.39
CA VAL A 37 -4.35 9.69 -10.67
C VAL A 37 -3.07 10.56 -10.63
N SER A 38 -3.17 11.75 -10.02
CA SER A 38 -2.05 12.69 -9.85
C SER A 38 -0.88 12.13 -9.02
N LEU A 39 -1.14 11.13 -8.18
CA LEU A 39 -0.16 10.52 -7.28
C LEU A 39 0.30 9.14 -7.76
N GLN A 40 -0.16 8.67 -8.93
CA GLN A 40 0.13 7.32 -9.43
C GLN A 40 1.64 7.09 -9.61
N GLU A 41 2.34 8.01 -10.26
CA GLU A 41 3.79 7.90 -10.49
C GLU A 41 4.56 7.92 -9.16
N HIS A 42 4.22 8.86 -8.27
CA HIS A 42 4.82 8.94 -6.94
C HIS A 42 4.59 7.65 -6.12
N ALA A 43 3.38 7.08 -6.21
CA ALA A 43 3.03 5.83 -5.55
C ALA A 43 3.81 4.64 -6.11
N GLN A 44 4.00 4.56 -7.43
CA GLN A 44 4.79 3.50 -8.05
C GLN A 44 6.26 3.53 -7.62
N GLU A 45 6.83 4.72 -7.42
CA GLU A 45 8.21 4.87 -6.95
C GLU A 45 8.38 4.62 -5.45
N ASN A 46 7.31 4.79 -4.68
CA ASN A 46 7.34 4.70 -3.23
C ASN A 46 7.78 3.31 -2.73
N LYS A 47 8.80 3.28 -1.86
CA LYS A 47 9.36 2.04 -1.32
C LYS A 47 8.35 1.18 -0.56
N TYR A 48 7.37 1.78 0.11
CA TYR A 48 6.36 1.04 0.87
C TYR A 48 5.32 0.39 -0.04
N VAL A 49 4.95 1.06 -1.14
CA VAL A 49 4.11 0.48 -2.19
C VAL A 49 4.82 -0.73 -2.80
N LYS A 50 6.07 -0.59 -3.24
CA LYS A 50 6.87 -1.69 -3.80
C LYS A 50 6.91 -2.92 -2.87
N GLN A 51 7.10 -2.70 -1.55
CA GLN A 51 7.09 -3.79 -0.57
C GLN A 51 5.70 -4.42 -0.37
N LEU A 52 4.62 -3.66 -0.49
CA LEU A 52 3.26 -4.20 -0.43
C LEU A 52 2.90 -4.97 -1.70
N LEU A 53 3.34 -4.53 -2.88
CA LEU A 53 3.18 -5.28 -4.13
C LEU A 53 3.86 -6.66 -4.03
N GLN A 54 5.07 -6.75 -3.45
CA GLN A 54 5.74 -8.03 -3.16
C GLN A 54 4.96 -8.93 -2.20
N LEU A 55 4.06 -8.37 -1.38
CA LEU A 55 3.18 -9.11 -0.47
C LEU A 55 1.84 -9.51 -1.12
N GLY A 56 1.70 -9.29 -2.43
CA GLY A 56 0.52 -9.61 -3.23
C GLY A 56 -0.58 -8.57 -3.12
N TYR A 57 -0.20 -7.29 -2.98
CA TYR A 57 -1.14 -6.18 -3.16
C TYR A 57 -1.18 -5.73 -4.62
N SER A 58 -2.29 -5.16 -5.04
CA SER A 58 -2.43 -4.44 -6.31
C SER A 58 -2.47 -2.93 -6.07
N LEU A 59 -1.96 -2.16 -7.02
CA LEU A 59 -2.10 -0.70 -7.07
C LEU A 59 -3.17 -0.38 -8.12
N GLN A 60 -4.17 0.39 -7.74
CA GLN A 60 -5.25 0.89 -8.60
C GLN A 60 -5.35 2.40 -8.43
N THR A 61 -5.70 3.08 -9.51
CA THR A 61 -6.05 4.49 -9.48
C THR A 61 -7.54 4.65 -9.21
N GLU A 62 -7.91 5.54 -8.30
CA GLU A 62 -9.29 6.02 -8.23
C GLU A 62 -9.48 7.06 -9.35
N ILE A 63 -10.45 6.82 -10.23
CA ILE A 63 -10.94 7.82 -11.18
C ILE A 63 -11.88 8.70 -10.35
N GLU A 64 -11.51 9.96 -10.13
CA GLU A 64 -12.43 10.99 -9.61
C GLU A 64 -13.54 11.30 -10.62
#